data_AF-A0A956L0A8-F1
#
_entry.id   AF-A0A956L0A8-F1
#
_cell.length_a   1.000
_cell.length_b   1.000
_cell.length_c   1.000
_cell.angle_alpha   90.00
_cell.angle_beta   90.00
_cell.angle_gamma   90.00
#
_symmetry.space_group_name_H-M   'P 1'
#
loop_
_entity.id
_entity.type
_entity.pdbx_description
1 polymer ?
#
loop_
_entity_poly.entity_id
_entity_poly.type
_entity_poly.pdbx_seq_one_letter_code
_entity_poly.pdbx_strand_id
1 'polypeptide(L)'
;MTMSVTWPDGAPRRDYSLDEAYGWCERVLAEHPEHYPVASPRMAEPLRRHAAAVYAFSRVANDFADHPDHAGHRAERLDAWQHLLERAYHGQAEHPGFVALSATVRRFNIPITPFQDLLAGFRMDLYKHRYSTWNELSNYCSLSGVPMGRLMLLLGGEQRPELHALADPLAIGMRLADILHDVGADARQG
;
A
#
# COMPACT_ATOMS: atom_id res chain seq x y z
N MET A 1 -1.63 32.15 15.21
CA MET A 1 -2.51 31.00 14.90
C MET A 1 -1.67 30.02 14.12
N THR A 2 -1.05 29.06 14.81
CA THR A 2 -0.16 28.06 14.19
C THR A 2 -1.02 27.19 13.29
N MET A 3 -0.90 27.35 11.97
CA MET A 3 -1.53 26.40 11.05
C MET A 3 -0.90 25.05 11.35
N SER A 4 -1.69 24.10 11.86
CA SER A 4 -1.21 22.73 11.98
C SER A 4 -0.96 22.25 10.55
N VAL A 5 0.31 22.22 10.15
CA VAL A 5 0.71 21.65 8.87
C VAL A 5 0.40 20.16 8.94
N THR A 6 -0.66 19.73 8.28
CA THR A 6 -1.04 18.33 8.17
C THR A 6 -0.28 17.67 7.03
N TRP A 7 -0.13 16.36 7.12
CA TRP A 7 0.36 15.54 6.04
C TRP A 7 -0.66 15.50 4.87
N PRO A 8 -0.25 15.00 3.69
CA PRO A 8 -1.13 14.89 2.53
C PRO A 8 -2.48 14.19 2.75
N ASP A 9 -2.54 13.32 3.75
CA ASP A 9 -3.70 12.55 4.20
C ASP A 9 -4.39 13.17 5.44
N GLY A 10 -4.00 14.38 5.85
CA GLY A 10 -4.59 15.07 6.99
C GLY A 10 -4.00 14.71 8.36
N ALA A 11 -3.07 13.76 8.45
CA ALA A 11 -2.47 13.40 9.75
C ALA A 11 -1.65 14.57 10.35
N PRO A 12 -1.75 14.85 11.66
CA PRO A 12 -1.02 15.96 12.27
C PRO A 12 0.49 15.69 12.34
N ARG A 13 1.32 16.73 12.26
CA ARG A 13 2.78 16.61 12.46
C ARG A 13 3.13 16.71 13.95
N ARG A 14 3.59 15.61 14.54
CA ARG A 14 4.06 15.49 15.93
C ARG A 14 4.83 14.18 16.13
N ASP A 15 5.40 13.99 17.31
CA ASP A 15 5.94 12.69 17.70
C ASP A 15 4.82 11.70 18.00
N TYR A 16 4.98 10.46 17.53
CA TYR A 16 4.03 9.36 17.70
C TYR A 16 4.69 8.21 18.43
N SER A 17 4.00 7.69 19.45
CA SER A 17 4.34 6.37 20.01
C SER A 17 3.98 5.25 19.02
N LEU A 18 4.57 4.06 19.21
CA LEU A 18 4.25 2.90 18.35
C LEU A 18 2.77 2.51 18.43
N ASP A 19 2.16 2.58 19.61
CA ASP A 19 0.75 2.22 19.78
C ASP A 19 -0.17 3.21 19.06
N GLU A 20 0.12 4.52 19.13
CA GLU A 20 -0.62 5.53 18.36
C GLU A 20 -0.46 5.33 16.85
N ALA A 21 0.76 4.99 16.41
CA ALA A 21 1.10 4.76 15.02
C ALA A 21 0.36 3.54 14.44
N TYR A 22 0.39 2.39 15.12
CA TYR A 22 -0.38 1.21 14.71
C TYR A 22 -1.89 1.46 14.79
N GLY A 23 -2.36 2.13 15.85
CA GLY A 23 -3.77 2.50 15.97
C GLY A 23 -4.24 3.45 14.86
N TRP A 24 -3.36 4.30 14.32
CA TRP A 24 -3.66 5.09 13.13
C TRP A 24 -3.84 4.20 11.90
N CYS A 25 -2.94 3.23 11.68
CA CYS A 25 -3.07 2.29 10.56
C CYS A 25 -4.39 1.48 10.65
N GLU A 26 -4.75 1.03 11.84
CA GLU A 26 -6.01 0.31 12.05
C GLU A 26 -7.25 1.18 11.76
N ARG A 27 -7.23 2.48 12.12
CA ARG A 27 -8.32 3.41 11.79
C ARG A 27 -8.45 3.65 10.29
N VAL A 28 -7.34 3.87 9.59
CA VAL A 28 -7.34 3.99 8.12
C VAL A 28 -8.03 2.79 7.48
N LEU A 29 -7.74 1.59 7.97
CA LEU A 29 -8.35 0.37 7.42
C LEU A 29 -9.82 0.19 7.84
N ALA A 30 -10.20 0.64 9.04
CA ALA A 30 -11.58 0.57 9.51
C ALA A 30 -12.53 1.47 8.71
N GLU A 31 -12.01 2.55 8.11
CA GLU A 31 -12.76 3.44 7.21
C GLU A 31 -12.98 2.82 5.81
N HIS A 32 -12.28 1.72 5.48
CA HIS A 32 -12.32 1.04 4.18
C HIS A 32 -12.48 -0.49 4.31
N PRO A 33 -13.58 -0.99 4.90
CA PRO A 33 -13.76 -2.41 5.21
C PRO A 33 -13.87 -3.31 3.98
N GLU A 34 -14.24 -2.75 2.81
CA GLU A 34 -14.55 -3.49 1.59
C GLU A 34 -13.32 -4.12 0.90
N HIS A 35 -12.09 -3.74 1.29
CA HIS A 35 -10.87 -4.18 0.62
C HIS A 35 -9.87 -4.96 1.49
N TYR A 36 -10.19 -5.30 2.75
CA TYR A 36 -9.14 -5.63 3.71
C TYR A 36 -9.35 -6.89 4.59
N PRO A 37 -8.60 -7.99 4.35
CA PRO A 37 -8.64 -9.20 5.17
C PRO A 37 -7.88 -9.09 6.50
N VAL A 38 -7.37 -7.90 6.86
CA VAL A 38 -6.62 -7.68 8.12
C VAL A 38 -7.51 -7.87 9.36
N ALA A 39 -8.83 -7.75 9.18
CA ALA A 39 -9.84 -8.06 10.19
C ALA A 39 -10.13 -9.56 10.34
N SER A 40 -9.51 -10.44 9.53
CA SER A 40 -9.72 -11.88 9.63
C SER A 40 -9.26 -12.37 11.01
N PRO A 41 -10.15 -12.94 11.84
CA PRO A 41 -9.79 -13.49 13.14
C PRO A 41 -8.87 -14.72 13.04
N ARG A 42 -8.57 -15.18 11.81
CA ARG A 42 -7.64 -16.27 11.53
C ARG A 42 -6.19 -15.84 11.42
N MET A 43 -5.91 -14.54 11.32
CA MET A 43 -4.54 -14.04 11.32
C MET A 43 -4.01 -13.97 12.75
N ALA A 44 -2.83 -14.53 12.98
CA ALA A 44 -2.19 -14.51 14.29
C ALA A 44 -2.07 -13.08 14.82
N GLU A 45 -2.47 -12.88 16.07
CA GLU A 45 -2.54 -11.56 16.71
C GLU A 45 -1.23 -10.74 16.63
N PRO A 46 -0.03 -11.34 16.74
CA PRO A 46 1.21 -10.59 16.54
C PRO A 46 1.40 -10.02 15.13
N LEU A 47 0.83 -10.64 14.09
CA LEU A 47 0.99 -10.22 12.69
C LEU A 47 -0.01 -9.15 12.28
N ARG A 48 -1.19 -9.10 12.92
CA ARG A 48 -2.29 -8.21 12.56
C ARG A 48 -1.87 -6.74 12.45
N ARG A 49 -1.20 -6.20 13.46
CA ARG A 49 -0.78 -4.78 13.46
C ARG A 49 0.26 -4.47 12.38
N HIS A 50 1.14 -5.43 12.08
CA HIS A 50 2.18 -5.29 11.06
C HIS A 50 1.58 -5.36 9.66
N ALA A 51 0.64 -6.27 9.45
CA ALA A 51 -0.18 -6.31 8.25
C ALA A 51 -0.98 -5.00 8.11
N ALA A 52 -1.55 -4.47 9.20
CA ALA A 52 -2.27 -3.21 9.18
C ALA A 52 -1.38 -2.04 8.73
N ALA A 53 -0.12 -1.98 9.16
CA ALA A 53 0.81 -0.95 8.71
C ALA A 53 1.11 -1.02 7.21
N VAL A 54 1.35 -2.24 6.68
CA VAL A 54 1.59 -2.47 5.24
C VAL A 54 0.36 -2.10 4.41
N TYR A 55 -0.80 -2.55 4.87
CA TYR A 55 -2.05 -2.32 4.19
C TYR A 55 -2.50 -0.85 4.25
N ALA A 56 -2.31 -0.16 5.38
CA ALA A 56 -2.57 1.27 5.48
C ALA A 56 -1.67 2.09 4.55
N PHE A 57 -0.39 1.73 4.41
CA PHE A 57 0.49 2.36 3.42
C PHE A 57 -0.07 2.25 2.00
N SER A 58 -0.51 1.04 1.62
CA SER A 58 -1.08 0.78 0.30
C SER A 58 -2.42 1.49 0.11
N ARG A 59 -3.28 1.53 1.13
CA ARG A 59 -4.58 2.19 1.06
C ARG A 59 -4.43 3.69 0.80
N VAL A 60 -3.61 4.38 1.59
CA VAL A 60 -3.42 5.82 1.43
C VAL A 60 -2.82 6.16 0.06
N ALA A 61 -1.88 5.36 -0.44
CA ALA A 61 -1.35 5.53 -1.78
C ALA A 61 -2.41 5.30 -2.88
N ASN A 62 -3.26 4.29 -2.73
CA ASN A 62 -4.40 4.06 -3.61
C ASN A 62 -5.39 5.24 -3.59
N ASP A 63 -5.70 5.78 -2.41
CA ASP A 63 -6.59 6.94 -2.27
C ASP A 63 -6.05 8.15 -3.04
N PHE A 64 -4.73 8.41 -2.97
CA PHE A 64 -4.12 9.46 -3.78
C PHE A 64 -4.32 9.24 -5.29
N ALA A 65 -4.28 7.99 -5.75
CA ALA A 65 -4.44 7.63 -7.16
C ALA A 65 -5.90 7.61 -7.64
N ASP A 66 -6.85 7.27 -6.78
CA ASP A 66 -8.24 7.01 -7.16
C ASP A 66 -9.25 8.04 -6.60
N HIS A 67 -9.10 8.50 -5.36
CA HIS A 67 -10.10 9.34 -4.71
C HIS A 67 -10.23 10.75 -5.36
N PRO A 68 -11.45 11.26 -5.62
CA PRO A 68 -11.66 12.55 -6.29
C PRO A 68 -11.02 13.75 -5.59
N ASP A 69 -10.90 13.73 -4.26
CA ASP A 69 -10.31 14.82 -3.47
C ASP A 69 -8.84 15.10 -3.80
N HIS A 70 -8.17 14.14 -4.45
CA HIS A 70 -6.78 14.28 -4.88
C HIS A 70 -6.63 14.60 -6.37
N ALA A 71 -7.74 14.81 -7.08
CA ALA A 71 -7.72 15.25 -8.47
C ALA A 71 -6.89 16.53 -8.62
N GLY A 72 -6.00 16.56 -9.62
CA GLY A 72 -5.06 17.66 -9.85
C GLY A 72 -3.76 17.59 -9.04
N HIS A 73 -3.69 16.79 -7.97
CA HIS A 73 -2.50 16.66 -7.11
C HIS A 73 -2.00 15.22 -6.97
N ARG A 74 -2.60 14.24 -7.65
CA ARG A 74 -2.32 12.79 -7.47
C ARG A 74 -0.81 12.45 -7.52
N ALA A 75 -0.11 12.92 -8.54
CA ALA A 75 1.33 12.67 -8.70
C ALA A 75 2.16 13.28 -7.55
N GLU A 76 1.89 14.54 -7.20
CA GLU A 76 2.56 15.24 -6.09
C GLU A 76 2.33 14.51 -4.76
N ARG A 77 1.13 13.98 -4.53
CA ARG A 77 0.78 13.22 -3.32
C ARG A 77 1.54 11.89 -3.25
N LEU A 78 1.61 11.15 -4.36
CA LEU A 78 2.41 9.91 -4.44
C LEU A 78 3.91 10.18 -4.27
N ASP A 79 4.43 11.27 -4.82
CA ASP A 79 5.84 11.66 -4.65
C ASP A 79 6.16 12.03 -3.20
N ALA A 80 5.28 12.79 -2.55
CA ALA A 80 5.39 13.08 -1.12
C ALA A 80 5.35 11.79 -0.28
N TRP A 81 4.49 10.85 -0.64
CA TRP A 81 4.39 9.55 0.05
C TRP A 81 5.64 8.68 -0.15
N GLN A 82 6.20 8.67 -1.36
CA GLN A 82 7.47 8.00 -1.64
C GLN A 82 8.62 8.61 -0.83
N HIS A 83 8.67 9.94 -0.73
CA HIS A 83 9.70 10.61 0.04
C HIS A 83 9.64 10.23 1.53
N LEU A 84 8.44 10.11 2.10
CA LEU A 84 8.25 9.62 3.47
C LEU A 84 8.69 8.17 3.63
N LEU A 85 8.42 7.30 2.63
CA LEU A 85 8.91 5.92 2.62
C LEU A 85 10.44 5.86 2.69
N GLU A 86 11.12 6.60 1.82
CA GLU A 86 12.58 6.65 1.77
C GLU A 86 13.17 7.14 3.12
N ARG A 87 12.61 8.22 3.68
CA ARG A 87 13.00 8.73 5.00
C ARG A 87 12.79 7.70 6.11
N ALA A 88 11.68 6.96 6.10
CA ALA A 88 11.39 5.93 7.09
C ALA A 88 12.43 4.79 7.05
N TYR A 89 12.90 4.42 5.85
CA TYR A 89 13.98 3.45 5.64
C TYR A 89 15.35 3.98 6.08
N HIS A 90 15.58 5.29 6.02
CA HIS A 90 16.74 5.96 6.62
C HIS A 90 16.59 6.26 8.12
N GLY A 91 15.52 5.78 8.76
CA GLY A 91 15.28 5.92 10.19
C GLY A 91 14.73 7.28 10.63
N GLN A 92 14.18 8.06 9.70
CA GLN A 92 13.60 9.37 9.92
C GLN A 92 12.08 9.35 9.70
N ALA A 93 11.37 8.47 10.40
CA ALA A 93 9.92 8.35 10.31
C ALA A 93 9.21 9.39 11.20
N GLU A 94 8.40 10.27 10.60
CA GLU A 94 7.70 11.38 11.30
C GLU A 94 6.17 11.35 11.13
N HIS A 95 5.68 10.51 10.21
CA HIS A 95 4.26 10.29 9.97
C HIS A 95 3.82 8.99 10.66
N PRO A 96 2.63 8.93 11.30
CA PRO A 96 2.23 7.78 12.11
C PRO A 96 2.24 6.46 11.32
N GLY A 97 1.74 6.45 10.09
CA GLY A 97 1.80 5.29 9.20
C GLY A 97 3.24 4.83 8.94
N PHE A 98 4.16 5.78 8.75
CA PHE A 98 5.58 5.48 8.53
C PHE A 98 6.33 5.11 9.81
N VAL A 99 5.91 5.57 10.98
CA VAL A 99 6.44 5.13 12.28
C VAL A 99 6.10 3.64 12.50
N ALA A 100 4.83 3.26 12.27
CA ALA A 100 4.39 1.86 12.32
C ALA A 100 5.08 1.01 11.25
N LEU A 101 5.18 1.52 10.02
CA LEU A 101 5.85 0.84 8.91
C LEU A 101 7.33 0.64 9.21
N SER A 102 8.05 1.66 9.71
CA SER A 102 9.48 1.56 10.04
C SER A 102 9.74 0.50 11.11
N ALA A 103 8.88 0.40 12.13
CA ALA A 103 8.96 -0.69 13.10
C ALA A 103 8.71 -2.06 12.47
N THR A 104 7.75 -2.15 11.55
CA THR A 104 7.40 -3.38 10.82
C THR A 104 8.53 -3.84 9.88
N VAL A 105 9.04 -2.96 9.02
CA VAL A 105 10.07 -3.30 8.03
C VAL A 105 11.38 -3.72 8.70
N ARG A 106 11.75 -3.10 9.84
CA ARG A 106 12.89 -3.54 10.65
C ARG A 106 12.66 -4.91 11.29
N ARG A 107 11.46 -5.16 11.82
CA ARG A 107 11.11 -6.42 12.49
C ARG A 107 11.19 -7.63 11.56
N PHE A 108 10.73 -7.48 10.32
CA PHE A 108 10.64 -8.55 9.33
C PHE A 108 11.72 -8.47 8.23
N ASN A 109 12.68 -7.55 8.36
CA ASN A 109 13.73 -7.31 7.37
C ASN A 109 13.17 -7.13 5.93
N ILE A 110 12.14 -6.28 5.79
CA ILE A 110 11.42 -6.08 4.54
C ILE A 110 12.21 -5.10 3.66
N PRO A 111 12.66 -5.48 2.45
CA PRO A 111 13.30 -4.55 1.52
C PRO A 111 12.32 -3.46 1.08
N ILE A 112 12.83 -2.30 0.67
CA ILE A 112 12.01 -1.18 0.21
C ILE A 112 11.31 -1.45 -1.14
N THR A 113 11.89 -2.34 -1.96
CA THR A 113 11.49 -2.57 -3.35
C THR A 113 10.00 -2.87 -3.53
N PRO A 114 9.35 -3.78 -2.79
CA PRO A 114 7.92 -4.03 -2.98
C PRO A 114 7.04 -2.80 -2.72
N PHE A 115 7.43 -1.91 -1.81
CA PHE A 115 6.68 -0.66 -1.57
C PHE A 115 6.86 0.33 -2.72
N GLN A 116 8.07 0.40 -3.30
CA GLN A 116 8.32 1.21 -4.50
C GLN A 116 7.55 0.68 -5.71
N ASP A 117 7.49 -0.64 -5.87
CA ASP A 117 6.73 -1.30 -6.94
C ASP A 117 5.22 -1.02 -6.83
N LEU A 118 4.66 -1.05 -5.61
CA LEU A 118 3.27 -0.62 -5.37
C LEU A 118 3.04 0.83 -5.82
N LEU A 119 3.92 1.74 -5.44
CA LEU A 119 3.82 3.15 -5.85
C LEU A 119 3.97 3.33 -7.36
N ALA A 120 4.79 2.51 -8.03
CA ALA A 120 4.88 2.49 -9.48
C ALA A 120 3.56 2.03 -10.12
N GLY A 121 2.91 1.00 -9.54
CA GLY A 121 1.57 0.57 -9.92
C GLY A 121 0.54 1.70 -9.83
N PHE A 122 0.44 2.35 -8.68
CA PHE A 122 -0.49 3.48 -8.48
C PHE A 122 -0.19 4.67 -9.40
N ARG A 123 1.08 4.89 -9.78
CA ARG A 123 1.42 5.90 -10.78
C ARG A 123 0.91 5.51 -12.16
N MET A 124 0.95 4.23 -12.55
CA MET A 124 0.40 3.77 -13.83
C MET A 124 -1.10 4.08 -13.94
N ASP A 125 -1.83 3.94 -12.84
CA ASP A 125 -3.27 4.22 -12.79
C ASP A 125 -3.61 5.69 -13.10
N LEU A 126 -2.65 6.62 -12.95
CA LEU A 126 -2.86 8.04 -13.24
C LEU A 126 -2.99 8.35 -14.74
N TYR A 127 -2.46 7.50 -15.62
CA TYR A 127 -2.32 7.81 -17.03
C TYR A 127 -2.69 6.67 -17.98
N LYS A 128 -2.84 5.44 -17.50
CA LYS A 128 -3.14 4.27 -18.35
C LYS A 128 -4.41 3.55 -17.92
N HIS A 129 -5.46 3.71 -18.71
CA HIS A 129 -6.77 3.09 -18.49
C HIS A 129 -7.11 1.97 -19.49
N ARG A 130 -6.27 1.76 -20.52
CA ARG A 130 -6.49 0.75 -21.56
C ARG A 130 -5.23 -0.05 -21.83
N TYR A 131 -5.40 -1.36 -21.99
CA TYR A 131 -4.33 -2.33 -22.21
C TYR A 131 -4.61 -3.09 -23.50
N SER A 132 -3.76 -2.92 -24.51
CA SER A 132 -4.01 -3.46 -25.86
C SER A 132 -3.53 -4.90 -26.03
N THR A 133 -2.62 -5.34 -25.16
CA THR A 133 -2.02 -6.67 -25.23
C THR A 133 -2.01 -7.33 -23.85
N TRP A 134 -2.01 -8.66 -23.85
CA TRP A 134 -1.82 -9.42 -22.62
C TRP A 134 -0.53 -9.03 -21.89
N ASN A 135 0.57 -8.80 -22.63
CA ASN A 135 1.84 -8.42 -22.04
C ASN A 135 1.75 -7.10 -21.28
N GLU A 136 1.04 -6.11 -21.82
CA GLU A 136 0.81 -4.85 -21.12
C GLU A 136 -0.03 -5.03 -19.85
N LEU A 137 -1.11 -5.82 -19.91
CA LEU A 137 -1.97 -6.08 -18.76
C LEU A 137 -1.25 -6.89 -17.67
N SER A 138 -0.48 -7.90 -18.07
CA SER A 138 0.33 -8.73 -17.17
C SER A 138 1.42 -7.90 -16.49
N ASN A 139 2.06 -6.99 -17.22
CA ASN A 139 3.05 -6.07 -16.64
C ASN A 139 2.41 -5.13 -15.60
N TYR A 140 1.21 -4.62 -15.87
CA TYR A 140 0.45 -3.87 -14.87
C TYR A 140 0.14 -4.70 -13.62
N CYS A 141 -0.39 -5.92 -13.78
CA CYS A 141 -0.68 -6.82 -12.65
C CYS A 141 0.56 -7.17 -11.83
N SER A 142 1.74 -7.20 -12.48
CA SER A 142 3.02 -7.42 -11.82
C SER A 142 3.45 -6.27 -10.91
N LEU A 143 2.89 -5.06 -11.10
CA LEU A 143 3.14 -3.90 -10.24
C LEU A 143 1.98 -3.64 -9.26
N SER A 144 0.73 -3.87 -9.66
CA SER A 144 -0.44 -3.62 -8.82
C SER A 144 -0.81 -4.78 -7.88
N GLY A 145 -0.39 -6.02 -8.18
CA GLY A 145 -0.74 -7.20 -7.39
C GLY A 145 0.44 -7.89 -6.70
N VAL A 146 1.49 -8.23 -7.47
CA VAL A 146 2.65 -9.00 -6.99
C VAL A 146 3.32 -8.41 -5.75
N PRO A 147 3.56 -7.10 -5.65
CA PRO A 147 4.29 -6.56 -4.50
C PRO A 147 3.55 -6.76 -3.18
N MET A 148 2.21 -6.68 -3.18
CA MET A 148 1.41 -6.96 -1.98
C MET A 148 1.54 -8.42 -1.56
N GLY A 149 1.49 -9.36 -2.50
CA GLY A 149 1.69 -10.79 -2.23
C GLY A 149 3.06 -11.08 -1.60
N ARG A 150 4.12 -10.46 -2.12
CA ARG A 150 5.48 -10.56 -1.57
C ARG A 150 5.58 -9.96 -0.17
N LEU A 151 4.93 -8.81 0.08
CA LEU A 151 4.88 -8.20 1.41
C LEU A 151 4.21 -9.12 2.43
N MET A 152 3.12 -9.82 2.05
CA MET A 152 2.46 -10.78 2.93
C MET A 152 3.33 -12.00 3.25
N LEU A 153 4.09 -12.52 2.26
CA LEU A 153 5.06 -13.59 2.50
C LEU A 153 6.16 -13.14 3.47
N LEU A 154 6.70 -11.93 3.28
CA LEU A 154 7.73 -11.37 4.15
C LEU A 154 7.24 -11.17 5.59
N LEU A 155 5.99 -10.72 5.78
CA LEU A 155 5.35 -10.66 7.10
C LEU A 155 5.16 -12.05 7.71
N GLY A 156 4.90 -13.07 6.89
CA GLY A 156 4.89 -14.47 7.31
C GLY A 156 6.27 -15.03 7.68
N GLY A 157 7.34 -14.26 7.51
CA GLY A 157 8.72 -14.67 7.76
C GLY A 157 9.37 -15.41 6.60
N GLU A 158 8.73 -15.45 5.42
CA GLU A 158 9.27 -16.15 4.26
C GLU A 158 10.16 -15.23 3.42
N GLN A 159 11.45 -15.57 3.37
CA GLN A 159 12.50 -14.79 2.71
C GLN A 159 13.07 -15.49 1.47
N ARG A 160 12.69 -16.73 1.20
CA ARG A 160 13.22 -17.52 0.08
C ARG A 160 12.72 -16.96 -1.26
N PRO A 161 13.60 -16.50 -2.16
CA PRO A 161 13.21 -15.96 -3.46
C PRO A 161 12.42 -16.95 -4.31
N GLU A 162 12.67 -18.25 -4.16
CA GLU A 162 11.99 -19.30 -4.91
C GLU A 162 10.50 -19.35 -4.57
N LEU A 163 10.13 -19.12 -3.31
CA LEU A 163 8.73 -19.12 -2.89
C LEU A 163 8.02 -17.83 -3.29
N HIS A 164 8.73 -16.71 -3.36
CA HIS A 164 8.19 -15.46 -3.90
C HIS A 164 7.87 -15.63 -5.38
N ALA A 165 8.81 -16.18 -6.15
CA ALA A 165 8.60 -16.45 -7.58
C ALA A 165 7.43 -17.40 -7.85
N LEU A 166 7.18 -18.38 -6.96
CA LEU A 166 6.02 -19.27 -7.06
C LEU A 166 4.69 -18.59 -6.69
N ALA A 167 4.73 -17.52 -5.88
CA ALA A 167 3.55 -16.77 -5.49
C ALA A 167 3.17 -15.66 -6.48
N ASP A 168 4.12 -15.15 -7.27
CA ASP A 168 3.86 -14.07 -8.23
C ASP A 168 2.71 -14.40 -9.21
N PRO A 169 2.62 -15.61 -9.83
CA PRO A 169 1.50 -15.95 -10.71
C PRO A 169 0.15 -15.97 -9.99
N LEU A 170 0.12 -16.37 -8.71
CA LEU A 170 -1.10 -16.34 -7.90
C LEU A 170 -1.54 -14.88 -7.66
N ALA A 171 -0.60 -13.99 -7.33
CA ALA A 171 -0.88 -12.57 -7.14
C ALA A 171 -1.40 -11.90 -8.42
N ILE A 172 -0.83 -12.24 -9.57
CA ILE A 172 -1.36 -11.82 -10.89
C ILE A 172 -2.77 -12.35 -11.10
N GLY A 173 -3.01 -13.64 -10.83
CA GLY A 173 -4.33 -14.26 -10.96
C GLY A 173 -5.40 -13.61 -10.10
N MET A 174 -5.08 -13.28 -8.84
CA MET A 174 -5.99 -12.56 -7.94
C MET A 174 -6.29 -11.16 -8.46
N ARG A 175 -5.28 -10.41 -8.91
CA ARG A 175 -5.49 -9.06 -9.46
C ARG A 175 -6.36 -9.08 -10.71
N LEU A 176 -6.19 -10.08 -11.57
CA LEU A 176 -7.05 -10.27 -12.74
C LEU A 176 -8.49 -10.59 -12.33
N ALA A 177 -8.70 -11.39 -11.28
CA ALA A 177 -10.02 -11.66 -10.76
C ALA A 177 -10.71 -10.39 -10.25
N ASP A 178 -9.98 -9.50 -9.56
CA ASP A 178 -10.50 -8.20 -9.14
C ASP A 178 -10.89 -7.33 -10.35
N ILE A 179 -10.03 -7.21 -11.36
CA ILE A 179 -10.33 -6.46 -12.60
C ILE A 179 -11.58 -7.02 -13.29
N LEU A 180 -11.73 -8.35 -13.34
CA LEU A 180 -12.91 -8.98 -13.93
C LEU A 180 -14.17 -8.77 -13.10
N HIS A 181 -14.05 -8.69 -11.77
CA HIS A 181 -15.15 -8.38 -10.87
C HIS A 181 -15.66 -6.95 -11.10
N ASP A 182 -14.73 -6.00 -11.25
CA ASP A 182 -15.02 -4.57 -11.31
C ASP A 182 -15.18 -4.01 -12.73
N VAL A 183 -15.02 -4.84 -13.77
CA VAL A 183 -15.04 -4.42 -15.19
C VAL A 183 -16.22 -3.51 -15.57
N GLY A 184 -17.40 -3.75 -14.99
CA GLY A 184 -18.59 -2.95 -15.26
C GLY A 184 -18.57 -1.59 -14.55
N ALA A 185 -17.99 -1.52 -13.35
CA ALA A 185 -17.81 -0.27 -12.62
C ALA A 185 -16.72 0.58 -13.26
N ASP A 186 -15.58 -0.03 -13.58
CA ASP A 186 -14.45 0.63 -14.23
C ASP A 186 -14.85 1.23 -15.58
N ALA A 187 -15.59 0.47 -16.41
CA ALA A 187 -16.07 0.96 -17.71
C ALA A 187 -17.00 2.19 -17.63
N ARG A 188 -17.64 2.46 -16.48
CA ARG A 188 -18.43 3.68 -16.27
C ARG A 188 -17.57 4.88 -15.89
N GLN A 189 -16.37 4.65 -15.40
CA GLN A 189 -15.44 5.67 -14.92
C GLN A 189 -14.43 6.12 -15.97
N GLY A 190 -14.10 5.28 -16.97
CA GLY A 190 -13.24 5.65 -18.10
C GLY A 190 -12.42 4.49 -18.65
#